data_AF-A0A838G8Q7-F1
#
_entry.id   AF-A0A838G8Q7-F1
#
_cell.length_a   1.000
_cell.length_b   1.000
_cell.length_c   1.000
_cell.angle_alpha   90.00
_cell.angle_beta   90.00
_cell.angle_gamma   90.00
#
_symmetry.space_group_name_H-M   'P 1'
#
loop_
_entity.id
_entity.type
_entity.pdbx_description
1 polymer ?
#
loop_
_entity_poly.entity_id
_entity_poly.type
_entity_poly.pdbx_seq_one_letter_code
_entity_poly.pdbx_strand_id
1 'polypeptide(L)'
;MNQRPPAGDPRMLEVSVPVATMWTGPDAPRDIDAAAVLDLPDLSAWLTSLDAGGGDDGRLGLHGRTLTQLLLGEPALILEDRDEW
;
A
#
# COMPACT_ATOMS: atom_id res chain seq x y z
N MET A 1 -0.08 12.52 25.56
CA MET A 1 -0.86 13.57 24.89
C MET A 1 -0.87 13.24 23.41
N ASN A 2 -1.88 12.54 22.90
CA ASN A 2 -2.01 12.32 21.46
C ASN A 2 -2.92 13.42 20.91
N GLN A 3 -2.30 14.43 20.30
CA GLN A 3 -3.01 15.47 19.56
C GLN A 3 -3.68 14.81 18.36
N ARG A 4 -5.01 14.92 18.27
CA ARG A 4 -5.76 14.54 17.08
C ARG A 4 -5.34 15.51 15.95
N PRO A 5 -4.89 15.04 14.78
CA PRO A 5 -4.60 15.93 13.67
C PRO A 5 -5.84 16.79 13.36
N PRO A 6 -5.66 18.05 12.90
CA PRO A 6 -6.78 18.93 12.57
C PRO A 6 -7.67 18.22 11.55
N ALA A 7 -8.96 18.13 11.84
CA ALA A 7 -9.91 17.48 10.94
C ALA A 7 -10.04 18.33 9.67
N GLY A 8 -9.28 17.98 8.63
CA GLY A 8 -9.74 18.16 7.27
C GLY A 8 -11.10 17.47 7.12
N ASP A 9 -11.93 17.96 6.21
CA ASP A 9 -13.24 17.37 5.92
C ASP A 9 -13.06 15.85 5.72
N PRO A 10 -13.75 14.96 6.46
CA PRO A 10 -13.54 13.52 6.35
C PRO A 10 -13.87 13.04 4.94
N ARG A 11 -12.84 12.83 4.13
CA ARG A 11 -12.96 12.30 2.78
C ARG A 11 -13.04 10.78 2.86
N MET A 12 -14.23 10.25 2.62
CA MET A 12 -14.40 8.83 2.34
C MET A 12 -14.16 8.62 0.85
N LEU A 13 -13.23 7.74 0.50
CA LEU A 13 -12.97 7.31 -0.87
C LEU A 13 -13.15 5.79 -0.97
N GLU A 14 -13.31 5.28 -2.19
CA GLU A 14 -13.36 3.84 -2.44
C GLU A 14 -12.12 3.44 -3.23
N VAL A 15 -11.64 2.21 -2.98
CA VAL A 15 -10.53 1.64 -3.75
C VAL A 15 -10.95 1.46 -5.21
N SER A 16 -10.19 2.03 -6.15
CA SER A 16 -10.47 2.01 -7.59
C SER A 16 -9.74 0.91 -8.37
N VAL A 17 -8.90 0.12 -7.70
CA VAL A 17 -8.08 -0.95 -8.28
C VAL A 17 -8.52 -2.32 -7.76
N PRO A 18 -8.22 -3.44 -8.46
CA PRO A 18 -8.63 -4.78 -8.01
C PRO A 18 -8.22 -5.10 -6.56
N VAL A 19 -6.99 -4.74 -6.19
CA VAL A 19 -6.46 -4.85 -4.82
C VAL A 19 -5.49 -3.69 -4.58
N ALA A 20 -5.67 -2.96 -3.49
CA ALA A 20 -4.71 -1.98 -2.99
C ALA A 20 -3.99 -2.56 -1.76
N THR A 21 -2.66 -2.54 -1.75
CA THR A 21 -1.87 -2.94 -0.57
C THR A 21 -1.66 -1.73 0.32
N MET A 22 -2.03 -1.85 1.60
CA MET A 22 -1.78 -0.81 2.60
C MET A 22 -0.38 -1.02 3.20
N TRP A 23 0.43 0.02 3.13
CA TRP A 23 1.82 0.01 3.59
C TRP A 23 1.94 0.64 4.99
N THR A 24 3.01 0.32 5.72
CA THR A 24 3.29 0.92 7.04
C THR A 24 3.68 2.40 6.95
N GLY A 25 4.12 2.84 5.77
CA GLY A 25 4.44 4.22 5.43
C GLY A 25 4.70 4.39 3.93
N PRO A 26 4.76 5.63 3.43
CA PRO A 26 4.98 5.92 2.00
C PRO A 26 6.37 5.50 1.50
N ASP A 27 7.34 5.33 2.40
CA ASP A 27 8.71 4.87 2.16
C ASP A 27 8.90 3.36 2.36
N ALA A 28 7.84 2.65 2.74
CA ALA A 28 7.89 1.21 2.95
C ALA A 28 8.00 0.36 1.67
N PRO A 29 7.38 0.73 0.52
CA PRO A 29 7.61 0.01 -0.73
C PRO A 29 9.09 0.07 -1.16
N ARG A 30 9.60 -1.02 -1.73
CA ARG A 30 10.95 -1.10 -2.32
C ARG A 30 10.85 -1.13 -3.84
N ASP A 31 11.97 -1.06 -4.55
CA ASP A 31 12.02 -1.15 -6.01
C ASP A 31 11.36 -2.44 -6.55
N ILE A 32 11.52 -3.58 -5.86
CA ILE A 32 10.88 -4.84 -6.26
C ILE A 32 9.35 -4.82 -6.10
N ASP A 33 8.82 -3.87 -5.31
CA ASP A 33 7.40 -3.69 -5.05
C ASP A 33 6.73 -2.73 -6.03
N ALA A 34 7.47 -2.18 -7.01
CA ALA A 34 6.97 -1.18 -7.95
C ALA A 34 5.66 -1.60 -8.65
N ALA A 35 5.53 -2.87 -9.02
CA ALA A 35 4.32 -3.40 -9.66
C ALA A 35 3.06 -3.35 -8.76
N ALA A 36 3.22 -3.26 -7.43
CA ALA A 36 2.12 -3.17 -6.47
C ALA A 36 1.64 -1.73 -6.19
N VAL A 37 2.43 -0.72 -6.57
CA VAL A 37 2.13 0.71 -6.31
C VAL A 37 1.80 1.50 -7.59
N LEU A 38 1.69 0.82 -8.73
CA LEU A 38 1.20 1.43 -9.98
C LEU A 38 -0.26 1.88 -9.83
N ASP A 39 -0.67 2.88 -10.63
CA ASP A 39 -2.07 3.31 -10.78
C ASP A 39 -3.02 2.14 -11.08
N LEU A 40 -2.51 1.11 -11.77
CA LEU A 40 -3.15 -0.20 -11.91
C LEU A 40 -2.15 -1.29 -11.50
N PRO A 41 -2.25 -1.85 -10.28
CA PRO A 41 -1.31 -2.85 -9.79
C PRO A 41 -1.28 -4.13 -10.61
N ASP A 42 -0.07 -4.60 -10.94
CA ASP A 42 0.16 -5.93 -11.51
C ASP A 42 0.64 -6.88 -10.39
N LEU A 43 -0.32 -7.42 -9.65
CA LEU A 43 -0.03 -8.34 -8.54
C LEU A 43 0.64 -9.63 -9.03
N SER A 44 0.34 -10.09 -10.25
CA SER A 44 0.97 -11.30 -10.78
C SER A 44 2.46 -11.08 -11.05
N ALA A 45 2.83 -9.95 -11.65
CA ALA A 45 4.24 -9.58 -11.82
C ALA A 45 4.93 -9.32 -10.48
N TRP A 46 4.26 -8.67 -9.53
CA TRP A 46 4.81 -8.43 -8.19
C TRP A 46 5.11 -9.73 -7.45
N LEU A 47 4.12 -10.64 -7.37
CA LEU A 47 4.30 -11.93 -6.69
C LEU A 47 5.35 -12.80 -7.38
N THR A 48 5.41 -12.78 -8.72
CA THR A 48 6.44 -13.49 -9.49
C THR A 48 7.84 -12.97 -9.15
N SER A 49 8.00 -11.65 -8.98
CA SER A 49 9.28 -11.04 -8.61
C SER A 49 9.68 -11.42 -7.17
N LEU A 50 8.73 -11.38 -6.24
CA LEU A 50 8.95 -11.80 -4.85
C LEU A 50 9.25 -13.29 -4.70
N ASP A 51 8.71 -14.14 -5.58
CA ASP A 51 9.00 -15.58 -5.63
C ASP A 51 10.37 -15.88 -6.26
N ALA A 52 10.80 -15.06 -7.21
CA ALA A 52 12.14 -15.16 -7.78
C ALA A 52 13.23 -14.67 -6.81
N GLY A 53 12.89 -13.74 -5.93
CA GLY A 53 13.76 -13.23 -4.88
C GLY A 53 13.88 -14.15 -3.66
N GLY A 54 14.99 -14.02 -2.92
CA GLY A 54 15.23 -14.75 -1.66
C GLY A 54 15.48 -13.79 -0.50
N GLY A 55 15.19 -14.22 0.72
CA GLY A 55 15.42 -13.40 1.92
C GLY A 55 14.76 -12.02 1.83
N ASP A 56 15.54 -10.98 2.09
CA ASP A 56 15.08 -9.58 2.05
C ASP A 56 14.70 -9.10 0.65
N ASP A 57 15.15 -9.76 -0.42
CA ASP A 57 14.75 -9.46 -1.80
C ASP A 57 13.53 -10.27 -2.25
N GLY A 58 12.96 -11.11 -1.38
CA GLY A 58 11.76 -11.90 -1.66
C GLY A 58 10.60 -11.55 -0.72
N ARG A 59 9.71 -12.53 -0.51
CA ARG A 59 8.53 -12.39 0.38
C ARG A 59 8.89 -12.04 1.83
N LEU A 60 10.02 -12.53 2.35
CA LEU A 60 10.42 -12.25 3.73
C LEU A 60 10.69 -10.74 3.93
N GLY A 61 11.19 -10.06 2.90
CA GLY A 61 11.42 -8.62 2.94
C GLY A 61 10.16 -7.76 3.05
N LEU A 62 8.95 -8.32 2.91
CA LEU A 62 7.68 -7.62 3.19
C LEU A 62 7.37 -7.52 4.69
N HIS A 63 8.06 -8.29 5.54
CA HIS A 63 7.81 -8.29 6.97
C HIS A 63 8.00 -6.88 7.56
N GLY A 64 6.96 -6.36 8.21
CA GLY A 64 6.95 -5.01 8.79
C GLY A 64 6.75 -3.86 7.79
N ARG A 65 6.47 -4.16 6.50
CA ARG A 65 6.23 -3.14 5.46
C ARG A 65 4.78 -3.02 5.03
N THR A 66 4.01 -4.11 5.09
CA THR A 66 2.59 -4.12 4.72
C THR A 66 1.70 -4.33 5.94
N LEU A 67 0.48 -3.79 5.88
CA LEU A 67 -0.52 -3.86 6.94
C LEU A 67 -1.68 -4.78 6.57
N THR A 68 -2.35 -4.49 5.45
CA THR A 68 -3.48 -5.26 4.92
C THR A 68 -3.61 -5.03 3.43
N GLN A 69 -4.62 -5.63 2.81
CA GLN A 69 -5.07 -5.32 1.48
C GLN A 69 -6.55 -4.93 1.52
N LEU A 70 -6.93 -4.01 0.64
CA LEU A 70 -8.31 -3.61 0.40
C LEU A 70 -8.71 -3.98 -1.02
N LEU A 71 -9.95 -4.41 -1.20
CA LEU A 71 -10.48 -4.83 -2.50
C LEU A 71 -11.18 -3.68 -3.22
N LEU A 72 -11.33 -3.81 -4.55
CA LEU A 72 -12.11 -2.89 -5.37
C LEU A 72 -13.47 -2.54 -4.73
N GLY A 73 -13.75 -1.24 -4.60
CA GLY A 73 -14.99 -0.71 -4.03
C GLY A 73 -15.02 -0.70 -2.50
N GLU A 74 -13.99 -1.19 -1.79
CA GLU A 74 -13.94 -1.05 -0.35
C GLU A 74 -13.73 0.43 0.04
N PRO A 75 -14.53 0.96 0.98
CA PRO A 75 -14.43 2.34 1.42
C PRO A 75 -13.28 2.53 2.43
N ALA A 76 -12.56 3.64 2.31
CA ALA A 76 -11.50 4.06 3.21
C ALA A 76 -11.65 5.54 3.60
N LEU A 77 -11.49 5.82 4.89
CA LEU A 77 -11.42 7.18 5.40
C LEU A 77 -9.99 7.70 5.26
N ILE A 78 -9.81 8.79 4.51
CA ILE A 78 -8.52 9.43 4.36
C ILE A 78 -8.20 10.24 5.62
N LEU A 79 -7.13 9.86 6.32
CA LEU A 79 -6.67 10.52 7.55
C LEU A 79 -5.57 11.56 7.29
N GLU A 80 -4.75 11.33 6.27
CA GLU A 80 -3.63 12.16 5.85
C GLU A 80 -3.40 11.96 4.35
N ASP A 81 -2.78 12.95 3.71
CA ASP A 81 -2.45 13.00 2.28
C ASP A 81 -1.06 13.66 2.18
N ARG A 82 -0.12 13.03 1.48
CA ARG A 82 1.28 13.42 1.32
C ARG A 82 1.73 13.15 -0.12
N ASP A 83 1.58 14.16 -0.97
CA ASP A 83 2.00 14.13 -2.37
C ASP A 83 1.34 12.97 -3.14
N GLU A 84 2.05 11.85 -3.34
CA GLU A 84 1.56 10.67 -4.06
C GLU A 84 0.89 9.62 -3.14
N TRP A 85 0.68 9.93 -1.85
CA TRP A 85 0.23 8.99 -0.80
C TRP A 85 -0.93 9.47 0.07
#